data_AF-A0A6D2K864-F1
#
_entry.id   AF-A0A6D2K864-F1
#
_cell.length_a   1.000
_cell.length_b   1.000
_cell.length_c   1.000
_cell.angle_alpha   90.00
_cell.angle_beta   90.00
_cell.angle_gamma   90.00
#
_symmetry.space_group_name_H-M   'P 1'
#
loop_
_entity.id
_entity.type
_entity.pdbx_description
1 polymer ?
#
loop_
_entity_poly.entity_id
_entity_poly.type
_entity_poly.pdbx_seq_one_letter_code
_entity_poly.pdbx_strand_id
1 'polypeptide(L)'
;MGMTSHDCHVVMQRLLPFAFEGLLPNNVYKAVAGISAFFRDICSRSLTLDGIQSLEKKIAKLLCELEKIFPPSFFDVMEHLPVHLPREAELGGPVQYCWMYPFERFLFHLKKKVKNLSRVEGSIVRIVANTKE
;
A
#
# COMPACT_ATOMS: atom_id res chain seq x y z
N MET A 1 12.83 -7.03 -11.12
CA MET A 1 12.31 -8.00 -10.12
C MET A 1 10.79 -7.88 -10.10
N GLY A 2 10.07 -8.99 -10.18
CA GLY A 2 8.61 -9.02 -10.27
C GLY A 2 7.92 -9.13 -8.92
N MET A 3 7.91 -8.04 -8.14
CA MET A 3 7.11 -7.94 -6.91
C MET A 3 5.75 -7.33 -7.24
N THR A 4 4.68 -7.88 -6.66
CA THR A 4 3.35 -7.27 -6.76
C THR A 4 3.24 -6.11 -5.77
N SER A 5 2.34 -5.17 -6.03
CA SER A 5 2.05 -4.06 -5.10
C SER A 5 1.58 -4.56 -3.73
N HIS A 6 0.89 -5.70 -3.67
CA HIS A 6 0.57 -6.41 -2.43
C HIS A 6 1.84 -6.78 -1.65
N ASP A 7 2.86 -7.34 -2.31
CA ASP A 7 4.10 -7.72 -1.65
C ASP A 7 4.84 -6.50 -1.09
N CYS A 8 4.87 -5.41 -1.86
CA CYS A 8 5.41 -4.13 -1.40
C CYS A 8 4.67 -3.59 -0.17
N HIS A 9 3.34 -3.70 -0.15
CA HIS A 9 2.52 -3.30 1.00
C HIS A 9 2.83 -4.13 2.25
N VAL A 10 2.96 -5.44 2.11
CA VAL A 10 3.33 -6.34 3.21
C VAL A 10 4.72 -5.99 3.75
N VAL A 11 5.68 -5.74 2.84
CA VAL A 11 7.03 -5.30 3.22
C VAL A 11 6.96 -4.01 4.03
N MET A 12 6.26 -3.00 3.52
CA MET A 12 6.13 -1.68 4.14
C MET A 12 5.49 -1.77 5.54
N GLN A 13 4.44 -2.57 5.71
CA GLN A 13 3.68 -2.63 6.96
C GLN A 13 4.34 -3.50 8.04
N ARG A 14 5.11 -4.52 7.65
CA ARG A 14 5.51 -5.59 8.58
C ARG A 14 6.98 -5.96 8.51
N LEU A 15 7.59 -5.98 7.33
CA LEU A 15 8.94 -6.52 7.16
C LEU A 15 10.02 -5.44 7.29
N LEU A 16 9.73 -4.18 6.96
CA LEU A 16 10.72 -3.09 7.07
C LEU A 16 11.37 -3.00 8.47
N PRO A 17 10.62 -2.99 9.59
CA PRO A 17 11.26 -2.89 10.90
C PRO A 17 12.16 -4.10 11.17
N PHE A 18 11.66 -5.30 10.92
CA PHE A 18 12.41 -6.53 11.15
C PHE A 18 13.66 -6.63 10.28
N ALA A 19 13.56 -6.25 9.01
CA ALA A 19 14.67 -6.32 8.07
C ALA A 19 15.82 -5.37 8.43
N PHE A 20 15.53 -4.27 9.12
CA PHE A 20 16.51 -3.24 9.47
C PHE A 20 16.86 -3.20 10.97
N GLU A 21 16.29 -4.09 11.77
CA GLU A 21 16.59 -4.20 13.19
C GLU A 21 18.08 -4.52 13.40
N GLY A 22 18.76 -3.72 14.22
CA GLY A 22 20.19 -3.85 14.48
C GLY A 22 21.12 -3.43 13.33
N LEU A 23 20.58 -3.12 12.14
CA LEU A 23 21.37 -2.66 10.98
C LEU A 23 21.44 -1.14 10.86
N LEU A 24 20.40 -0.42 11.28
CA LEU A 24 20.31 1.03 11.19
C LEU A 24 20.62 1.71 12.54
N PRO A 25 21.15 2.95 12.52
CA PRO A 25 21.22 3.77 13.73
C PRO A 25 19.84 3.91 14.39
N ASN A 26 19.81 3.94 15.72
CA ASN A 26 18.57 3.87 16.50
C ASN A 26 17.52 4.93 16.12
N ASN A 27 17.94 6.14 15.76
CA ASN A 27 17.03 7.20 15.32
C ASN A 27 16.38 6.85 13.97
N VAL A 28 17.16 6.34 13.01
CA VAL A 28 16.67 5.94 11.69
C VAL A 28 15.75 4.73 11.79
N TYR A 29 16.15 3.72 12.56
CA TYR A 29 15.33 2.54 12.82
C TYR A 29 13.96 2.92 13.40
N LYS A 30 13.93 3.78 14.43
CA LYS A 30 12.68 4.23 15.06
C LYS A 30 11.76 4.96 14.07
N ALA A 31 12.31 5.77 13.17
CA ALA A 31 11.51 6.48 12.16
C ALA A 31 10.92 5.50 11.14
N VAL A 32 11.72 4.57 10.61
CA VAL A 32 11.26 3.51 9.69
C VAL A 32 10.22 2.61 10.34
N ALA A 33 10.46 2.20 11.59
CA ALA A 33 9.52 1.41 12.37
C ALA A 33 8.22 2.15 12.65
N GLY A 34 8.31 3.46 12.93
CA GLY A 34 7.17 4.34 13.15
C GLY A 34 6.26 4.44 11.93
N ILE A 35 6.83 4.66 10.73
CA ILE A 35 6.06 4.67 9.49
C ILE A 35 5.45 3.31 9.16
N SER A 36 6.21 2.23 9.35
CA SER A 36 5.70 0.87 9.14
C SER A 36 4.50 0.59 10.05
N ALA A 37 4.59 1.02 11.31
CA ALA A 37 3.50 0.92 12.27
C ALA A 37 2.29 1.77 11.86
N PHE A 38 2.49 3.00 11.39
CA PHE A 38 1.40 3.83 10.87
C PHE A 38 0.64 3.13 9.73
N PHE A 39 1.36 2.62 8.71
CA PHE A 39 0.71 1.93 7.60
C PHE A 39 0.00 0.65 8.03
N ARG A 40 0.53 -0.06 9.02
CA ARG A 40 -0.12 -1.24 9.60
C ARG A 40 -1.42 -0.85 10.33
N ASP A 41 -1.37 0.22 11.12
CA ASP A 41 -2.49 0.66 11.94
C ASP A 41 -3.64 1.19 11.07
N ILE A 42 -3.34 2.02 10.05
CA ILE A 42 -4.36 2.56 9.15
C ILE A 42 -4.97 1.51 8.20
N CYS A 43 -4.21 0.47 7.88
CA CYS A 43 -4.70 -0.68 7.10
C CYS A 43 -5.35 -1.76 7.97
N SER A 44 -5.65 -1.47 9.24
CA SER A 44 -6.37 -2.38 10.12
C SER A 44 -7.76 -2.70 9.56
N ARG A 45 -8.25 -3.90 9.87
CA ARG A 45 -9.60 -4.34 9.50
C ARG A 45 -10.70 -3.52 10.17
N SER A 46 -10.38 -2.90 11.30
CA SER A 46 -11.28 -2.10 12.10
C SER A 46 -10.59 -0.79 12.46
N LEU A 47 -11.26 0.32 12.14
CA LEU A 47 -10.84 1.68 12.46
C LEU A 47 -11.92 2.35 13.29
N THR A 48 -11.52 3.00 14.38
CA THR A 48 -12.39 3.85 15.20
C THR A 48 -12.07 5.31 14.91
N LEU A 49 -13.04 6.21 15.11
CA LEU A 49 -12.83 7.66 14.89
C LEU A 49 -11.67 8.20 15.75
N ASP A 50 -11.60 7.81 17.04
CA ASP A 50 -10.49 8.19 17.92
C ASP A 50 -9.14 7.65 17.42
N GLY A 51 -9.13 6.43 16.88
CA GLY A 51 -7.95 5.83 16.26
C GLY A 51 -7.49 6.62 15.04
N ILE A 52 -8.40 7.03 14.18
CA ILE A 52 -8.12 7.84 12.99
C ILE A 52 -7.57 9.21 13.37
N GLN A 53 -8.18 9.90 14.33
CA GLN A 53 -7.67 11.20 14.83
C GLN A 53 -6.28 11.08 15.46
N SER A 54 -5.99 9.96 16.13
CA SER A 54 -4.65 9.66 16.64
C SER A 54 -3.65 9.46 15.49
N LEU A 55 -4.06 8.73 14.44
CA LEU A 55 -3.24 8.50 13.24
C LEU A 55 -2.92 9.80 12.49
N GLU A 56 -3.88 10.71 12.36
CA GLU A 56 -3.69 12.04 11.75
C GLU A 56 -2.59 12.86 12.45
N LYS A 57 -2.62 12.89 13.79
CA LYS A 57 -1.57 13.56 14.58
C LYS A 57 -0.23 12.83 14.50
N LYS A 58 -0.27 11.49 14.42
CA LYS A 58 0.92 10.63 14.40
C LYS A 58 1.68 10.76 13.08
N ILE A 59 0.98 10.80 11.94
CA ILE A 59 1.63 10.84 10.63
C ILE A 59 2.36 12.16 10.39
N ALA A 60 1.77 13.30 10.77
CA ALA A 60 2.44 14.59 10.66
C ALA A 60 3.78 14.61 11.42
N LYS A 61 3.79 14.06 12.65
CA LYS A 61 5.03 13.94 13.44
C LYS A 61 6.04 13.00 12.80
N LEU A 62 5.59 11.85 12.27
CA LEU A 62 6.48 10.87 11.65
C LEU A 62 7.14 11.41 10.38
N LEU A 63 6.40 12.14 9.55
CA LEU A 63 6.95 12.80 8.35
C LEU A 63 8.03 13.82 8.72
N CYS A 64 7.76 14.70 9.69
CA CYS A 64 8.77 15.65 10.17
C CYS A 64 10.03 14.97 10.75
N GLU A 65 9.90 13.83 11.41
CA GLU A 65 11.07 13.08 11.91
C GLU A 65 11.87 12.42 10.79
N LEU A 66 11.19 11.93 9.74
CA LEU A 66 11.88 11.38 8.57
C LEU A 66 12.56 12.46 7.73
N GLU A 67 11.96 13.64 7.55
CA GLU A 67 12.56 14.78 6.85
C GLU A 67 13.87 15.25 7.51
N LYS A 68 14.01 15.10 8.83
CA LYS A 68 15.25 15.40 9.54
C LYS A 68 16.36 14.37 9.29
N ILE A 69 16.00 13.16 8.87
CA ILE A 69 16.92 12.02 8.72
C ILE A 69 17.39 11.89 7.27
N PHE A 70 16.48 12.00 6.31
CA PHE A 70 16.77 11.82 4.90
C PHE A 70 17.08 13.18 4.23
N PRO A 71 17.87 13.17 3.14
CA PRO A 71 18.16 14.41 2.42
C PRO A 71 16.89 15.01 1.82
N PRO A 72 16.78 16.35 1.66
CA PRO A 72 15.62 17.00 1.06
C PRO A 72 15.26 16.48 -0.34
N SER A 73 16.24 15.99 -1.10
CA SER A 73 16.02 15.38 -2.43
C SER A 73 15.25 14.06 -2.38
N PHE A 74 15.10 13.45 -1.21
CA PHE A 74 14.30 12.24 -1.00
C PHE A 74 12.83 12.56 -0.70
N PHE A 75 12.53 13.79 -0.27
CA PHE A 75 11.19 14.22 0.12
C PHE A 75 10.57 15.05 -1.00
N ASP A 76 9.87 14.39 -1.91
CA ASP A 76 9.00 15.02 -2.88
C ASP A 76 7.53 14.93 -2.42
N VAL A 77 6.59 15.31 -3.29
CA VAL A 77 5.16 15.34 -2.95
C VAL A 77 4.64 13.95 -2.55
N MET A 78 5.23 12.88 -3.08
CA MET A 78 4.80 11.51 -2.86
C MET A 78 5.01 11.06 -1.40
N GLU A 79 6.12 11.45 -0.78
CA GLU A 79 6.42 11.11 0.62
C GLU A 79 5.46 11.79 1.59
N HIS A 80 4.79 12.87 1.17
CA HIS A 80 3.85 13.62 2.01
C HIS A 80 2.41 13.13 1.88
N LEU A 81 2.06 12.39 0.82
CA LEU A 81 0.71 11.83 0.62
C LEU A 81 0.14 11.06 1.81
N PRO A 82 0.93 10.32 2.61
CA PRO A 82 0.42 9.62 3.79
C PRO A 82 -0.33 10.51 4.79
N VAL A 83 -0.09 11.83 4.79
CA VAL A 83 -0.81 12.78 5.66
C VAL A 83 -2.31 12.82 5.38
N HIS A 84 -2.74 12.50 4.16
CA HIS A 84 -4.14 12.52 3.75
C HIS A 84 -4.89 11.22 4.06
N LEU A 85 -4.16 10.11 4.23
CA LEU A 85 -4.77 8.79 4.42
C LEU A 85 -5.71 8.70 5.62
N PRO A 86 -5.45 9.31 6.79
CA PRO A 86 -6.38 9.27 7.91
C PRO A 86 -7.74 9.88 7.55
N ARG A 87 -7.74 11.02 6.83
CA ARG A 87 -8.96 11.67 6.38
C ARG A 87 -9.69 10.83 5.33
N GLU A 88 -8.96 10.21 4.41
CA GLU A 88 -9.55 9.27 3.44
C GLU A 88 -10.20 8.07 4.14
N ALA A 89 -9.55 7.52 5.17
CA ALA A 89 -10.09 6.41 5.95
C ALA A 89 -11.31 6.82 6.81
N GLU A 90 -11.38 8.07 7.25
CA GLU A 90 -12.56 8.63 7.94
C GLU A 90 -13.78 8.66 7.01
N LEU A 91 -13.57 9.05 5.74
CA LEU A 91 -14.64 9.21 4.76
C LEU A 91 -15.03 7.88 4.10
N GLY A 92 -14.05 7.05 3.75
CA GLY A 92 -14.23 5.78 3.04
C GLY A 92 -14.34 4.54 3.93
N GLY A 93 -14.06 4.69 5.22
CA GLY A 93 -13.98 3.56 6.16
C GLY A 93 -12.69 2.75 6.02
N PRO A 94 -12.69 1.48 6.47
CA PRO A 94 -11.49 0.64 6.44
C PRO A 94 -10.90 0.49 5.04
N VAL A 95 -9.59 0.78 4.95
CA VAL A 95 -8.79 0.84 3.71
C VAL A 95 -8.94 -0.42 2.82
N GLN A 96 -9.17 -1.59 3.43
CA GLN A 96 -9.38 -2.86 2.73
C GLN A 96 -10.51 -2.84 1.67
N TYR A 97 -11.52 -1.98 1.84
CA TYR A 97 -12.63 -1.84 0.89
C TYR A 97 -12.33 -0.83 -0.23
N CYS A 98 -11.33 0.02 -0.04
CA CYS A 98 -10.89 1.03 -1.00
C CYS A 98 -9.74 0.55 -1.88
N TRP A 99 -9.11 -0.58 -1.56
CA TRP A 99 -8.07 -1.17 -2.37
C TRP A 99 -8.59 -1.83 -3.65
N MET A 100 -7.78 -1.77 -4.71
CA MET A 100 -8.07 -2.49 -5.95
C MET A 100 -7.86 -4.01 -5.83
N TYR A 101 -7.06 -4.48 -4.87
CA TYR A 101 -6.67 -5.89 -4.76
C TYR A 101 -7.82 -6.90 -4.67
N PRO A 102 -8.89 -6.67 -3.89
CA PRO A 102 -10.02 -7.59 -3.85
C PRO A 102 -10.68 -7.74 -5.22
N PHE A 103 -10.82 -6.63 -5.97
CA PHE A 103 -11.38 -6.62 -7.32
C PHE A 103 -10.45 -7.32 -8.32
N GLU A 104 -9.15 -7.02 -8.30
CA GLU A 104 -8.16 -7.67 -9.16
C GLU A 104 -8.09 -9.18 -8.92
N ARG A 105 -8.08 -9.62 -7.65
CA ARG A 105 -8.09 -11.05 -7.29
C ARG A 105 -9.36 -11.73 -7.77
N PHE A 106 -10.51 -11.08 -7.63
CA PHE A 106 -11.79 -11.61 -8.09
C PHE A 106 -11.82 -11.75 -9.62
N LEU A 107 -11.40 -10.71 -10.35
CA LEU A 107 -11.31 -10.74 -11.81
C LEU A 107 -10.33 -11.82 -12.30
N PHE A 108 -9.19 -11.99 -11.64
CA PHE A 108 -8.25 -13.06 -11.95
C PHE A 108 -8.85 -14.45 -11.76
N HIS A 109 -9.63 -14.66 -10.69
CA HIS A 109 -10.36 -15.92 -10.47
C HIS A 109 -11.40 -16.18 -11.56
N LEU A 110 -12.17 -15.15 -11.94
CA LEU A 110 -13.12 -15.25 -13.05
C LEU A 110 -12.40 -15.57 -14.37
N LYS A 111 -11.29 -14.91 -14.66
CA LYS A 111 -10.48 -15.15 -15.87
C LYS A 111 -10.03 -16.61 -15.98
N LYS A 112 -9.69 -17.28 -14.87
CA LYS A 112 -9.36 -18.72 -14.85
C LYS A 112 -10.57 -19.63 -15.12
N LYS A 113 -11.78 -19.17 -14.80
CA LYS A 113 -13.03 -19.91 -14.97
C LYS A 113 -13.66 -19.72 -16.35
N VAL A 114 -13.39 -18.60 -17.02
CA VAL A 114 -13.80 -18.37 -18.41
C VAL A 114 -12.94 -19.24 -19.34
N LYS A 115 -13.32 -20.51 -19.46
CA LYS A 115 -12.75 -21.48 -20.42
C LYS A 115 -13.73 -21.73 -21.58
N ASN A 116 -14.44 -20.71 -22.04
CA ASN A 116 -15.35 -20.89 -23.15
C ASN A 116 -14.55 -21.11 -24.45
N LEU A 117 -14.28 -22.38 -24.76
CA LEU A 117 -13.62 -22.83 -26.00
C LEU A 117 -14.56 -22.83 -27.20
N SER A 118 -15.87 -22.56 -27.02
CA SER A 118 -16.85 -22.70 -28.10
C SER A 118 -16.78 -21.59 -29.16
N ARG A 119 -16.30 -20.38 -28.81
CA ARG A 119 -16.07 -19.26 -29.74
C ARG A 119 -14.89 -18.41 -29.27
N VAL A 120 -13.69 -18.77 -29.73
CA VAL A 120 -12.42 -18.10 -29.38
C VAL A 120 -12.41 -16.61 -29.79
N GLU A 121 -13.18 -16.24 -30.81
CA GLU A 121 -13.28 -14.88 -31.35
C GLU A 121 -14.08 -13.91 -30.48
N GLY A 122 -14.96 -14.42 -29.60
CA GLY A 122 -15.75 -13.60 -28.66
C GLY A 122 -15.05 -13.33 -27.33
N SER A 123 -13.87 -13.92 -27.12
CA SER A 123 -13.10 -13.70 -25.90
C SER A 123 -12.15 -12.53 -26.11
N ILE A 124 -12.27 -11.50 -25.27
CA ILE A 124 -11.43 -10.28 -25.22
C ILE A 124 -9.92 -10.61 -25.19
N VAL A 125 -9.57 -11.87 -24.88
CA VAL A 125 -8.20 -12.38 -24.78
C VAL A 125 -7.40 -12.33 -26.10
N ARG A 126 -8.00 -12.36 -27.29
CA ARG A 126 -7.21 -12.46 -28.55
C ARG A 126 -6.74 -11.11 -29.13
N ILE A 127 -7.41 -9.99 -28.85
CA ILE A 127 -7.06 -8.69 -29.47
C ILE A 127 -5.70 -8.16 -29.00
N VAL A 128 -5.29 -8.47 -27.76
CA VAL A 128 -3.98 -8.06 -27.22
C VAL A 128 -2.83 -8.98 -27.66
N ALA A 129 -3.13 -10.21 -28.07
CA ALA A 129 -2.11 -11.16 -28.54
C ALA A 129 -1.73 -10.97 -30.01
N ASN A 130 -2.64 -10.47 -30.84
CA ASN A 130 -2.45 -10.31 -32.30
C ASN A 130 -2.08 -8.87 -32.75
N THR A 131 -1.83 -7.94 -31.84
CA THR A 131 -1.33 -6.57 -32.19
C THR A 131 0.19 -6.44 -32.07
N LYS A 132 0.90 -7.58 -31.96
CA LYS A 132 2.38 -7.66 -32.00
C LYS A 132 2.87 -8.59 -33.12
N GLU A 133 2.23 -8.51 -34.29
CA GLU A 133 2.84 -8.92 -35.56
C GLU A 133 2.83 -7.72 -36.52
#